data_AF-A0AAV7QHE0-F1
#
_entry.id   AF-A0AAV7QHE0-F1
#
_cell.length_a   1.000
_cell.length_b   1.000
_cell.length_c   1.000
_cell.angle_alpha   90.00
_cell.angle_beta   90.00
_cell.angle_gamma   90.00
#
_symmetry.space_group_name_H-M   'P 1'
#
loop_
_entity.id
_entity.type
_entity.pdbx_description
1 polymer ?
#
loop_
_entity_poly.entity_id
_entity_poly.type
_entity_poly.pdbx_seq_one_letter_code
_entity_poly.pdbx_strand_id
1 'polypeptide(L)'
;MDRWLKPKWKATEDIIDGPSCSKQSDLSQKKTKCRKYDVEYLSMGFTCSGSEHEQQPQCVLCYEILSNEAMKPSKLRRHLETKHREHATKCTEFLKNKEQELRQSRKIIKKTAIGSFKENALKASYEVSMLIAKAGKPHTIAEELIVPAAKAMVSAMVGEKAAKDLDLVPLSNNTVKRRIDKMSDNIKEQLIERICKSQYYSLQVESTDIANKSHLLCYVRYEFERNIIEDLLFCRYLIHTTAEEVFSTFNEFLTSNGIQWSKCIGISTDGTRAMSGRLTGLVARIREINSSVVWHHCCIHRESLATKKMPEELKKVLNESVEIENVIKARSLN
;
A
#
# COMPACT_ATOMS: atom_id res chain seq x y z
N MET A 1 -6.93 30.27 39.40
CA MET A 1 -6.13 29.60 38.35
C MET A 1 -6.92 28.50 37.64
N ASP A 2 -8.22 28.37 37.91
CA ASP A 2 -9.03 27.19 37.59
C ASP A 2 -9.97 27.35 36.40
N ARG A 3 -9.81 28.42 35.59
CA ARG A 3 -10.58 28.62 34.36
C ARG A 3 -10.09 27.77 33.18
N TRP A 4 -8.91 27.16 33.30
CA TRP A 4 -8.13 26.61 32.16
C TRP A 4 -8.00 25.09 32.14
N LEU A 5 -8.72 24.39 33.02
CA LEU A 5 -8.68 22.93 33.14
C LEU A 5 -10.11 22.40 33.21
N LYS A 6 -10.57 21.66 32.19
CA LYS A 6 -11.80 20.84 32.27
C LYS A 6 -11.46 19.36 32.05
N PRO A 7 -12.05 18.41 32.80
CA PRO A 7 -11.89 16.97 32.57
C PRO A 7 -12.85 16.44 31.48
N LYS A 8 -12.49 15.31 30.85
CA LYS A 8 -13.29 14.63 29.80
C LYS A 8 -14.47 13.84 30.38
N TRP A 9 -15.59 13.86 29.67
CA TRP A 9 -16.77 12.98 29.82
C TRP A 9 -16.40 11.53 29.42
N LYS A 10 -16.87 10.52 30.17
CA LYS A 10 -16.79 9.08 29.82
C LYS A 10 -18.05 8.64 29.07
N ALA A 11 -17.90 7.88 27.98
CA ALA A 11 -18.96 6.99 27.50
C ALA A 11 -19.08 5.81 28.49
N THR A 12 -20.30 5.45 28.82
CA THR A 12 -20.69 4.33 29.70
C THR A 12 -20.67 3.03 28.91
N GLU A 13 -19.96 2.03 29.43
CA GLU A 13 -20.26 0.60 29.21
C GLU A 13 -20.35 -0.04 30.59
N ASP A 14 -21.46 -0.74 30.81
CA ASP A 14 -21.81 -1.42 32.05
C ASP A 14 -21.00 -2.71 32.26
N ILE A 15 -20.77 -3.02 33.54
CA ILE A 15 -20.00 -4.16 34.09
C ILE A 15 -20.94 -5.35 34.34
N ILE A 16 -20.41 -6.59 34.30
CA ILE A 16 -20.58 -7.72 35.27
C ILE A 16 -19.78 -8.93 34.71
N ASP A 17 -19.11 -9.82 35.43
CA ASP A 17 -18.26 -9.83 36.64
C ASP A 17 -17.66 -11.27 36.69
N GLY A 18 -16.44 -11.48 37.21
CA GLY A 18 -15.90 -12.84 37.44
C GLY A 18 -14.37 -12.94 37.62
N PRO A 19 -13.82 -13.46 38.76
CA PRO A 19 -12.45 -13.20 39.17
C PRO A 19 -11.47 -14.37 38.91
N SER A 20 -10.22 -14.08 38.51
CA SER A 20 -9.05 -14.78 39.07
C SER A 20 -7.73 -14.01 38.83
N CYS A 21 -6.87 -14.12 39.83
CA CYS A 21 -5.64 -13.35 40.08
C CYS A 21 -4.45 -13.86 39.25
N SER A 22 -3.68 -12.97 38.63
CA SER A 22 -2.20 -13.02 38.68
C SER A 22 -1.55 -11.72 38.16
N LYS A 23 -0.47 -11.35 38.86
CA LYS A 23 0.24 -10.08 38.90
C LYS A 23 0.81 -9.62 37.55
N GLN A 24 0.56 -8.37 37.17
CA GLN A 24 1.49 -7.58 36.35
C GLN A 24 1.61 -6.16 36.92
N SER A 25 2.86 -5.72 37.02
CA SER A 25 3.34 -4.48 37.62
C SER A 25 2.85 -3.23 36.86
N ASP A 26 2.14 -2.35 37.56
CA ASP A 26 1.74 -1.02 37.11
C ASP A 26 2.97 -0.10 36.91
N LEU A 27 3.41 0.04 35.65
CA LEU A 27 4.13 1.24 35.22
C LEU A 27 3.10 2.32 34.88
N SER A 28 2.74 3.09 35.90
CA SER A 28 1.86 4.26 35.77
C SER A 28 2.39 5.27 34.74
N GLN A 29 1.82 5.27 33.53
CA GLN A 29 1.97 6.38 32.59
C GLN A 29 1.31 7.64 33.18
N LYS A 30 2.12 8.53 33.76
CA LYS A 30 1.67 9.88 34.14
C LYS A 30 1.14 10.60 32.89
N LYS A 31 -0.17 10.81 32.82
CA LYS A 31 -0.81 11.69 31.81
C LYS A 31 -0.27 13.11 31.97
N THR A 32 0.64 13.53 31.09
CA THR A 32 1.18 14.89 31.06
C THR A 32 0.06 15.85 30.63
N LYS A 33 -0.36 16.76 31.51
CA LYS A 33 -1.38 17.78 31.20
C LYS A 33 -0.80 18.78 30.19
N CYS A 34 -1.26 18.73 28.94
CA CYS A 34 -0.89 19.68 27.88
C CYS A 34 -1.80 20.92 27.92
N ARG A 35 -1.23 22.12 27.86
CA ARG A 35 -1.97 23.39 27.78
C ARG A 35 -2.43 23.65 26.34
N LYS A 36 -3.65 24.17 26.18
CA LYS A 36 -4.14 24.62 24.87
C LYS A 36 -3.83 26.09 24.66
N TYR A 37 -3.66 26.47 23.40
CA TYR A 37 -3.49 27.84 22.97
C TYR A 37 -4.76 28.66 23.23
N ASP A 38 -4.57 29.91 23.66
CA ASP A 38 -5.64 30.90 23.82
C ASP A 38 -5.37 32.08 22.88
N VAL A 39 -6.43 32.62 22.28
CA VAL A 39 -6.38 33.78 21.37
C VAL A 39 -5.82 35.03 22.08
N GLU A 40 -6.03 35.16 23.39
CA GLU A 40 -5.45 36.23 24.21
C GLU A 40 -3.92 36.22 24.20
N TYR A 41 -3.28 35.09 23.90
CA TYR A 41 -1.82 35.00 23.83
C TYR A 41 -1.21 35.83 22.70
N LEU A 42 -2.02 36.19 21.70
CA LEU A 42 -1.60 37.13 20.66
C LEU A 42 -1.29 38.52 21.23
N SER A 43 -2.02 38.96 22.26
CA SER A 43 -1.72 40.22 22.96
C SER A 43 -0.37 40.20 23.67
N MET A 44 0.17 39.01 23.94
CA MET A 44 1.51 38.80 24.50
C MET A 44 2.56 38.46 23.42
N GLY A 45 2.20 38.57 22.14
CA GLY A 45 3.10 38.37 21.01
C GLY A 45 3.26 36.92 20.55
N PHE A 46 2.31 36.03 20.88
CA PHE A 46 2.41 34.60 20.54
C PHE A 46 1.26 34.09 19.68
N THR A 47 1.60 33.33 18.65
CA THR A 47 0.67 32.54 17.84
C THR A 47 0.86 31.04 18.09
N CYS A 48 -0.04 30.20 17.59
CA CYS A 48 0.03 28.75 17.77
C CYS A 48 0.86 28.07 16.66
N SER A 49 1.63 27.07 17.04
CA SER A 49 2.36 26.14 16.17
C SER A 49 2.10 24.69 16.63
N GLY A 50 2.22 23.70 15.72
CA GLY A 50 2.04 22.27 16.05
C GLY A 50 0.69 21.67 15.64
N SER A 51 0.43 20.41 16.03
CA SER A 51 -0.81 19.67 15.76
C SER A 51 -1.90 19.98 16.80
N GLU A 52 -3.15 19.56 16.56
CA GLU A 52 -4.24 19.75 17.54
C GLU A 52 -3.97 19.11 18.90
N HIS A 53 -3.09 18.10 18.94
CA HIS A 53 -2.73 17.36 20.15
C HIS A 53 -1.44 17.88 20.82
N GLU A 54 -0.60 18.62 20.11
CA GLU A 54 0.68 19.17 20.59
C GLU A 54 0.87 20.63 20.17
N GLN A 55 0.05 21.51 20.73
CA GLN A 55 0.17 22.95 20.50
C GLN A 55 1.40 23.51 21.23
N GLN A 56 2.13 24.39 20.55
CA GLN A 56 3.31 25.11 21.06
C GLN A 56 3.19 26.60 20.73
N PRO A 57 3.53 27.51 21.67
CA PRO A 57 3.47 28.93 21.39
C PRO A 57 4.71 29.36 20.60
N GLN A 58 4.49 30.10 19.52
CA GLN A 58 5.54 30.69 18.70
C GLN A 58 5.50 32.21 18.81
N CYS A 59 6.64 32.83 19.11
CA CYS A 59 6.76 34.29 19.16
C CYS A 59 6.64 34.87 17.74
N VAL A 60 5.81 35.90 17.55
CA VAL A 60 5.61 36.54 16.23
C VAL A 60 6.73 37.51 15.86
N LEU A 61 7.63 37.84 16.80
CA LEU A 61 8.71 38.81 16.61
C LEU A 61 10.06 38.14 16.30
N CYS A 62 10.45 37.11 17.07
CA CYS A 62 11.69 36.35 16.85
C CYS A 62 11.48 34.97 16.22
N TYR A 63 10.23 34.56 15.99
CA TYR A 63 9.86 33.26 15.43
C TYR A 63 10.25 32.03 16.29
N GLU A 64 10.76 32.24 17.51
CA GLU A 64 11.12 31.18 18.45
C GLU A 64 9.88 30.37 18.88
N ILE A 65 9.96 29.05 18.76
CA ILE A 65 8.92 28.12 19.23
C ILE A 65 9.30 27.66 20.63
N LEU A 66 8.45 27.95 21.61
CA LEU A 66 8.68 27.54 22.99
C LEU A 66 7.97 26.21 23.27
N SER A 67 8.37 25.54 24.36
CA SER A 67 7.67 24.33 24.80
C SER A 67 6.25 24.63 25.27
N ASN A 68 5.37 23.62 25.28
CA ASN A 68 4.00 23.76 25.78
C ASN A 68 3.95 24.29 27.24
N GLU A 69 4.95 23.92 28.05
CA GLU A 69 5.08 24.40 29.44
C GLU A 69 5.29 25.92 29.56
N ALA A 70 5.75 26.57 28.49
CA ALA A 70 5.95 28.00 28.40
C ALA A 70 4.65 28.78 28.15
N MET A 71 3.53 28.13 27.80
CA MET A 71 2.22 28.77 27.61
C MET A 71 1.59 29.41 28.86
N LYS A 72 2.31 29.49 29.99
CA LYS A 72 1.84 30.28 31.13
C LYS A 72 1.94 31.78 30.77
N PRO A 73 0.89 32.59 30.98
CA PRO A 73 0.93 34.02 30.65
C PRO A 73 2.14 34.77 31.24
N SER A 74 2.54 34.44 32.46
CA SER A 74 3.74 35.02 33.10
C SER A 74 5.04 34.69 32.37
N LYS A 75 5.16 33.49 31.79
CA LYS A 75 6.35 33.09 31.02
C LYS A 75 6.37 33.71 29.63
N LEU A 76 5.20 33.83 28.98
CA LEU A 76 5.06 34.51 27.69
C LEU A 76 5.37 36.00 27.81
N ARG A 77 4.81 36.70 28.81
CA ARG A 77 5.15 38.10 29.10
C ARG A 77 6.62 38.30 29.40
N ARG A 78 7.21 37.43 30.23
CA ARG A 78 8.64 37.47 30.53
C ARG A 78 9.50 37.33 29.26
N HIS A 79 9.13 36.44 28.33
CA HIS A 79 9.82 36.34 27.05
C HIS A 79 9.75 37.67 26.27
N LEU A 80 8.55 38.26 26.15
CA LEU A 80 8.37 39.55 25.48
C LEU A 80 9.19 40.67 26.14
N GLU A 81 9.16 40.78 27.46
CA GLU A 81 9.87 41.82 28.23
C GLU A 81 11.40 41.66 28.19
N THR A 82 11.90 40.42 28.16
CA THR A 82 13.34 40.14 28.21
C THR A 82 14.01 40.11 26.84
N LYS A 83 13.32 39.58 25.82
CA LYS A 83 13.87 39.44 24.45
C LYS A 83 13.42 40.56 23.52
N HIS A 84 12.30 41.22 23.82
CA HIS A 84 11.66 42.22 22.96
C HIS A 84 11.21 43.44 23.76
N ARG A 85 12.10 43.96 24.62
CA ARG A 85 11.83 45.06 25.55
C ARG A 85 11.26 46.30 24.87
N GLU A 86 11.74 46.60 23.65
CA GLU A 86 11.30 47.72 22.80
C GLU A 86 9.90 47.53 22.19
N HIS A 87 9.35 46.31 22.26
CA HIS A 87 8.06 45.95 21.70
C HIS A 87 7.05 45.49 22.75
N ALA A 88 7.44 45.46 24.02
CA ALA A 88 6.58 45.08 25.14
C ALA A 88 5.38 46.03 25.34
N THR A 89 5.48 47.28 24.87
CA THR A 89 4.44 48.32 24.97
C THR A 89 3.71 48.59 23.64
N LYS A 90 4.04 47.86 22.56
CA LYS A 90 3.37 48.03 21.26
C LYS A 90 1.91 47.56 21.34
N CYS A 91 1.02 48.22 20.59
CA CYS A 91 -0.40 47.87 20.57
C CYS A 91 -0.65 46.50 19.93
N THR A 92 -1.78 45.88 20.27
CA THR A 92 -2.20 44.57 19.74
C THR A 92 -2.30 44.55 18.21
N GLU A 93 -2.59 45.68 17.58
CA GLU A 93 -2.64 45.83 16.11
C GLU A 93 -1.28 45.53 15.46
N PHE A 94 -0.17 45.99 16.06
CA PHE A 94 1.17 45.72 15.58
C PHE A 94 1.51 44.22 15.65
N LEU A 95 1.11 43.54 16.73
CA LEU A 95 1.33 42.11 16.90
C LEU A 95 0.48 41.27 15.94
N LYS A 96 -0.77 41.71 15.65
CA LYS A 96 -1.62 41.10 14.61
C LYS A 96 -0.97 41.20 13.22
N ASN A 97 -0.39 42.35 12.88
CA ASN A 97 0.29 42.53 11.59
C ASN A 97 1.50 41.59 11.48
N LYS A 98 2.30 41.47 12.54
CA LYS A 98 3.44 40.52 12.59
C LYS A 98 3.00 39.06 12.52
N GLU A 99 1.87 38.71 13.13
CA GLU A 99 1.27 37.39 12.97
C GLU A 99 0.85 37.12 11.52
N GLN A 100 0.24 38.10 10.86
CA GLN A 100 -0.16 37.97 9.45
C GLN A 100 1.05 37.77 8.54
N GLU A 101 2.13 38.53 8.73
CA GLU A 101 3.40 38.35 8.01
C GLU A 101 3.96 36.93 8.20
N LEU A 102 3.97 36.42 9.45
CA LEU A 102 4.42 35.06 9.76
C LEU A 102 3.51 33.98 9.14
N ARG A 103 2.19 34.21 9.10
CA ARG A 103 1.24 33.30 8.44
C ARG A 103 1.45 33.29 6.92
N GLN A 104 1.73 34.44 6.32
CA GLN A 104 2.02 34.55 4.89
C GLN A 104 3.35 33.87 4.53
N SER A 105 4.41 34.08 5.31
CA SER A 105 5.70 33.41 5.11
C SER A 105 5.58 31.88 5.24
N ARG A 106 4.81 31.39 6.23
CA ARG A 106 4.47 29.96 6.35
C ARG A 106 3.69 29.41 5.14
N LYS A 107 2.74 30.17 4.60
CA LYS A 107 2.01 29.76 3.38
C LYS A 107 2.95 29.66 2.18
N ILE A 108 3.89 30.59 2.05
CA ILE A 108 4.91 30.56 0.99
C ILE A 108 5.81 29.35 1.16
N ILE A 109 6.38 29.13 2.36
CA ILE A 109 7.24 27.98 2.67
C ILE A 109 6.50 26.65 2.46
N LYS A 110 5.23 26.54 2.87
CA LYS A 110 4.42 25.34 2.58
C LYS A 110 4.19 25.15 1.08
N LYS A 111 3.98 26.22 0.31
CA LYS A 111 3.87 26.15 -1.16
C LYS A 111 5.18 25.71 -1.83
N THR A 112 6.35 26.08 -1.31
CA THR A 112 7.65 25.67 -1.87
C THR A 112 8.12 24.29 -1.37
N ALA A 113 7.87 23.94 -0.11
CA ALA A 113 8.26 22.66 0.48
C ALA A 113 7.26 21.52 0.17
N ILE A 114 5.97 21.83 0.08
CA ILE A 114 4.83 20.91 -0.14
C ILE A 114 3.92 21.51 -1.23
N GLY A 115 4.48 21.90 -2.38
CA GLY A 115 3.66 22.46 -3.45
C GLY A 115 2.64 21.44 -3.96
N SER A 116 1.36 21.80 -4.05
CA SER A 116 0.32 21.00 -4.72
C SER A 116 0.72 20.57 -6.13
N PHE A 117 1.61 21.34 -6.76
CA PHE A 117 2.24 21.03 -8.04
C PHE A 117 3.06 19.72 -8.03
N LYS A 118 3.75 19.40 -6.91
CA LYS A 118 4.47 18.12 -6.76
C LYS A 118 3.52 16.94 -6.56
N GLU A 119 2.37 17.16 -5.94
CA GLU A 119 1.37 16.10 -5.74
C GLU A 119 0.69 15.72 -7.05
N ASN A 120 0.29 16.70 -7.86
CA ASN A 120 -0.28 16.44 -9.19
C ASN A 120 0.73 15.78 -10.12
N ALA A 121 2.00 16.23 -10.12
CA ALA A 121 3.06 15.59 -10.89
C ALA A 121 3.33 14.15 -10.43
N LEU A 122 3.28 13.90 -9.12
CA LEU A 122 3.41 12.56 -8.56
C LEU A 122 2.23 11.67 -8.95
N LYS A 123 1.01 12.18 -8.88
CA LYS A 123 -0.21 11.46 -9.28
C LYS A 123 -0.16 11.09 -10.76
N ALA A 124 0.16 12.06 -11.62
CA ALA A 124 0.35 11.82 -13.06
C ALA A 124 1.43 10.76 -13.35
N SER A 125 2.54 10.79 -12.59
CA SER A 125 3.60 9.76 -12.69
C SER A 125 3.08 8.35 -12.41
N TYR A 126 2.25 8.16 -11.38
CA TYR A 126 1.62 6.86 -11.09
C TYR A 126 0.60 6.46 -12.17
N GLU A 127 -0.24 7.38 -12.62
CA GLU A 127 -1.26 7.11 -13.65
C GLU A 127 -0.62 6.65 -14.97
N VAL A 128 0.39 7.36 -15.45
CA VAL A 128 1.14 6.97 -16.67
C VAL A 128 1.86 5.64 -16.46
N SER A 129 2.50 5.42 -15.30
CA SER A 129 3.17 4.15 -15.01
C SER A 129 2.18 2.97 -15.00
N MET A 130 0.97 3.17 -14.48
CA MET A 130 -0.10 2.17 -14.49
C MET A 130 -0.56 1.85 -15.92
N LEU A 131 -0.68 2.86 -16.78
CA LEU A 131 -1.03 2.66 -18.20
C LEU A 131 0.04 1.87 -18.94
N ILE A 132 1.32 2.17 -18.70
CA ILE A 132 2.45 1.42 -19.28
C ILE A 132 2.39 -0.05 -18.85
N ALA A 133 2.18 -0.31 -17.56
CA ALA A 133 2.07 -1.66 -17.02
C ALA A 133 0.89 -2.43 -17.64
N LYS A 134 -0.30 -1.81 -17.70
CA LYS A 134 -1.49 -2.41 -18.32
C LYS A 134 -1.31 -2.74 -19.80
N ALA A 135 -0.55 -1.92 -20.52
CA ALA A 135 -0.25 -2.14 -21.93
C ALA A 135 0.90 -3.15 -22.16
N GLY A 136 1.55 -3.64 -21.11
CA GLY A 136 2.69 -4.56 -21.20
C GLY A 136 3.88 -3.96 -21.95
N LYS A 137 4.07 -2.64 -21.90
CA LYS A 137 5.13 -1.95 -22.64
C LYS A 137 6.41 -1.81 -21.80
N PRO A 138 7.60 -1.74 -22.45
CA PRO A 138 8.85 -1.42 -21.76
C PRO A 138 8.74 -0.08 -21.04
N HIS A 139 9.37 0.04 -19.87
CA HIS A 139 9.36 1.27 -19.08
C HIS A 139 9.98 2.48 -19.81
N THR A 140 10.89 2.23 -20.76
CA THR A 140 11.58 3.28 -21.54
C THR A 140 10.63 4.04 -22.46
N ILE A 141 9.46 3.47 -22.82
CA ILE A 141 8.46 4.11 -23.67
C ILE A 141 7.99 5.46 -23.12
N ALA A 142 8.08 5.65 -21.80
CA ALA A 142 7.73 6.89 -21.14
C ALA A 142 8.59 8.06 -21.65
N GLU A 143 9.91 7.86 -21.70
CA GLU A 143 10.88 8.87 -22.15
C GLU A 143 10.95 8.95 -23.67
N GLU A 144 10.89 7.80 -24.35
CA GLU A 144 11.06 7.71 -25.80
C GLU A 144 9.86 8.26 -26.58
N LEU A 145 8.64 8.11 -26.06
CA LEU A 145 7.41 8.42 -26.81
C LEU A 145 6.38 9.22 -26.01
N ILE A 146 6.04 8.79 -24.79
CA ILE A 146 4.90 9.37 -24.06
C ILE A 146 5.16 10.84 -23.70
N VAL A 147 6.32 11.15 -23.11
CA VAL A 147 6.67 12.53 -22.72
C VAL A 147 6.80 13.45 -23.95
N PRO A 148 7.54 13.09 -25.02
CA PRO A 148 7.59 13.89 -26.24
C PRO A 148 6.22 14.13 -26.87
N ALA A 149 5.38 13.09 -26.98
CA ALA A 149 4.04 13.20 -27.56
C ALA A 149 3.14 14.12 -26.73
N ALA A 150 3.13 13.94 -25.40
CA ALA A 150 2.35 14.79 -24.50
C ALA A 150 2.79 16.27 -24.58
N LYS A 151 4.10 16.53 -24.64
CA LYS A 151 4.62 17.89 -24.83
C LYS A 151 4.22 18.49 -26.16
N ALA A 152 4.31 17.74 -27.26
CA ALA A 152 3.91 18.24 -28.58
C ALA A 152 2.41 18.63 -28.60
N MET A 153 1.55 17.79 -28.02
CA MET A 153 0.11 18.07 -27.91
C MET A 153 -0.17 19.31 -27.04
N VAL A 154 0.42 19.40 -25.85
CA VAL A 154 0.19 20.52 -24.93
C VAL A 154 0.77 21.83 -25.50
N SER A 155 1.93 21.79 -26.14
CA SER A 155 2.51 22.95 -26.81
C SER A 155 1.61 23.49 -27.91
N ALA A 156 1.02 22.61 -28.73
CA ALA A 156 0.14 23.00 -29.83
C ALA A 156 -1.24 23.49 -29.36
N MET A 157 -1.80 22.88 -28.31
CA MET A 157 -3.17 23.17 -27.87
C MET A 157 -3.28 24.23 -26.77
N VAL A 158 -2.29 24.30 -25.88
CA VAL A 158 -2.33 25.12 -24.64
C VAL A 158 -1.21 26.16 -24.64
N GLY A 159 -0.02 25.78 -25.11
CA GLY A 159 1.14 26.66 -25.25
C GLY A 159 2.40 26.13 -24.56
N GLU A 160 3.56 26.65 -24.98
CA GLU A 160 4.87 26.16 -24.52
C GLU A 160 5.06 26.16 -23.01
N LYS A 161 4.52 27.17 -22.31
CA LYS A 161 4.70 27.28 -20.86
C LYS A 161 4.08 26.09 -20.12
N ALA A 162 2.87 25.68 -20.54
CA ALA A 162 2.19 24.52 -19.96
C ALA A 162 2.90 23.20 -20.35
N ALA A 163 3.50 23.12 -21.53
CA ALA A 163 4.26 21.94 -21.94
C ALA A 163 5.55 21.75 -21.09
N LYS A 164 6.21 22.85 -20.70
CA LYS A 164 7.38 22.80 -19.79
C LYS A 164 7.02 22.29 -18.39
N ASP A 165 5.79 22.48 -17.94
CA ASP A 165 5.35 21.93 -16.65
C ASP A 165 5.35 20.39 -16.63
N LEU A 166 5.28 19.73 -17.80
CA LEU A 166 5.37 18.27 -17.90
C LEU A 166 6.76 17.72 -17.53
N ASP A 167 7.82 18.53 -17.59
CA ASP A 167 9.17 18.14 -17.12
C ASP A 167 9.21 17.85 -15.62
N LEU A 168 8.21 18.33 -14.87
CA LEU A 168 8.10 18.08 -13.45
C LEU A 168 7.52 16.69 -13.13
N VAL A 169 6.93 16.00 -14.11
CA VAL A 169 6.38 14.65 -13.94
C VAL A 169 7.51 13.63 -14.04
N PRO A 170 7.87 12.94 -12.94
CA PRO A 170 9.01 12.03 -12.97
C PRO A 170 8.61 10.73 -13.70
N LEU A 171 9.10 10.56 -14.92
CA LEU A 171 8.76 9.44 -15.81
C LEU A 171 9.98 8.72 -16.37
N SER A 172 11.15 8.88 -15.74
CA SER A 172 12.33 8.10 -16.14
C SER A 172 12.09 6.60 -16.02
N ASN A 173 12.77 5.79 -16.83
CA ASN A 173 12.70 4.33 -16.79
C ASN A 173 12.72 3.77 -15.34
N ASN A 174 13.68 4.22 -14.53
CA ASN A 174 13.81 3.81 -13.13
C ASN A 174 12.63 4.28 -12.25
N THR A 175 12.07 5.46 -12.55
CA THR A 175 10.90 5.94 -11.83
C THR A 175 9.68 5.10 -12.16
N VAL A 176 9.41 4.85 -13.45
CA VAL A 176 8.28 4.03 -13.89
C VAL A 176 8.35 2.65 -13.25
N LYS A 177 9.52 2.00 -13.29
CA LYS A 177 9.76 0.73 -12.58
C LYS A 177 9.35 0.83 -11.11
N ARG A 178 9.91 1.80 -10.37
CA ARG A 178 9.64 1.96 -8.94
C ARG A 178 8.16 2.25 -8.65
N ARG A 179 7.46 2.96 -9.53
CA ARG A 179 6.01 3.22 -9.38
C ARG A 179 5.21 1.94 -9.55
N ILE A 180 5.54 1.14 -10.56
CA ILE A 180 4.92 -0.17 -10.81
C ILE A 180 5.18 -1.11 -9.63
N ASP A 181 6.43 -1.21 -9.15
CA ASP A 181 6.79 -2.03 -7.99
C ASP A 181 5.95 -1.63 -6.77
N LYS A 182 5.86 -0.33 -6.44
CA LYS A 182 5.06 0.16 -5.32
C LYS A 182 3.56 -0.13 -5.46
N MET A 183 3.01 0.01 -6.67
CA MET A 183 1.60 -0.33 -6.92
C MET A 183 1.38 -1.84 -6.76
N SER A 184 2.31 -2.66 -7.24
CA SER A 184 2.29 -4.11 -7.08
C SER A 184 2.36 -4.53 -5.61
N ASP A 185 3.25 -3.92 -4.83
CA ASP A 185 3.37 -4.18 -3.39
C ASP A 185 2.08 -3.83 -2.65
N ASN A 186 1.47 -2.69 -2.96
CA ASN A 186 0.19 -2.29 -2.38
C ASN A 186 -0.97 -3.24 -2.75
N ILE A 187 -1.02 -3.74 -3.99
CA ILE A 187 -2.01 -4.76 -4.40
C ILE A 187 -1.76 -6.06 -3.62
N LYS A 188 -0.50 -6.47 -3.49
CA LYS A 188 -0.12 -7.66 -2.71
C LYS A 188 -0.54 -7.51 -1.26
N GLU A 189 -0.23 -6.40 -0.60
CA GLU A 189 -0.61 -6.14 0.80
C GLU A 189 -2.13 -6.26 1.00
N GLN A 190 -2.91 -5.66 0.11
CA GLN A 190 -4.37 -5.77 0.14
C GLN A 190 -4.84 -7.22 -0.05
N LEU A 191 -4.25 -7.96 -1.00
CA LEU A 191 -4.59 -9.37 -1.23
C LEU A 191 -4.31 -10.21 0.01
N ILE A 192 -3.12 -10.09 0.61
CA ILE A 192 -2.74 -10.80 1.83
C ILE A 192 -3.69 -10.46 2.98
N GLU A 193 -4.03 -9.18 3.17
CA GLU A 193 -4.99 -8.76 4.20
C GLU A 193 -6.35 -9.46 4.03
N ARG A 194 -6.85 -9.54 2.79
CA ARG A 194 -8.12 -10.22 2.49
C ARG A 194 -8.06 -11.72 2.76
N ILE A 195 -7.00 -12.40 2.33
CA ILE A 195 -6.80 -13.83 2.58
C ILE A 195 -6.72 -14.13 4.08
N CYS A 196 -5.98 -13.31 4.84
CA CYS A 196 -5.84 -13.47 6.28
C CYS A 196 -7.18 -13.32 7.03
N LYS A 197 -8.05 -12.41 6.54
CA LYS A 197 -9.42 -12.22 7.06
C LYS A 197 -10.38 -13.34 6.65
N SER A 198 -10.16 -13.98 5.50
CA SER A 198 -10.97 -15.11 5.05
C SER A 198 -10.94 -16.25 6.07
N GLN A 199 -12.06 -16.95 6.22
CA GLN A 199 -12.13 -18.17 7.04
C GLN A 199 -11.38 -19.32 6.37
N TYR A 200 -11.53 -19.44 5.04
CA TYR A 200 -10.94 -20.50 4.25
C TYR A 200 -10.37 -19.96 2.94
N TYR A 201 -9.37 -20.66 2.41
CA TYR A 201 -8.90 -20.45 1.05
C TYR A 201 -8.48 -21.78 0.41
N SER A 202 -8.36 -21.78 -0.90
CA SER A 202 -7.78 -22.88 -1.67
C SER A 202 -6.73 -22.36 -2.64
N LEU A 203 -5.77 -23.20 -2.97
CA LEU A 203 -4.66 -22.87 -3.85
C LEU A 203 -4.76 -23.66 -5.16
N GLN A 204 -4.42 -23.01 -6.27
CA GLN A 204 -4.15 -23.69 -7.52
C GLN A 204 -2.70 -23.42 -7.91
N VAL A 205 -1.97 -24.49 -8.21
CA VAL A 205 -0.52 -24.45 -8.44
C VAL A 205 -0.22 -24.98 -9.83
N GLU A 206 0.51 -24.18 -10.58
CA GLU A 206 0.96 -24.49 -11.93
C GLU A 206 2.46 -24.24 -12.03
N SER A 207 3.21 -25.19 -12.60
CA SER A 207 4.63 -24.99 -12.92
C SER A 207 4.81 -24.93 -14.43
N THR A 208 5.34 -23.82 -14.95
CA THR A 208 5.58 -23.62 -16.38
C THR A 208 7.03 -23.31 -16.65
N ASP A 209 7.61 -23.91 -17.69
CA ASP A 209 8.97 -23.60 -18.14
C ASP A 209 8.94 -22.49 -19.20
N ILE A 210 9.57 -21.35 -18.90
CA ILE A 210 9.75 -20.23 -19.84
C ILE A 210 11.25 -20.04 -20.06
N ALA A 211 11.74 -20.25 -21.28
CA ALA A 211 13.15 -20.05 -21.65
C ALA A 211 14.16 -20.75 -20.71
N ASN A 212 13.95 -22.04 -20.43
CA ASN A 212 14.73 -22.86 -19.48
C ASN A 212 14.69 -22.37 -18.02
N LYS A 213 13.68 -21.58 -17.66
CA LYS A 213 13.42 -21.16 -16.28
C LYS A 213 12.06 -21.66 -15.84
N SER A 214 12.04 -22.50 -14.81
CA SER A 214 10.79 -22.99 -14.24
C SER A 214 10.17 -21.90 -13.37
N HIS A 215 8.92 -21.54 -13.68
CA HIS A 215 8.13 -20.59 -12.92
C HIS A 215 6.99 -21.33 -12.22
N LEU A 216 6.85 -21.09 -10.93
CA LEU A 216 5.75 -21.53 -10.10
C LEU A 216 4.73 -20.41 -10.00
N LEU A 217 3.57 -20.62 -10.63
CA LEU A 217 2.42 -19.75 -10.52
C LEU A 217 1.48 -20.34 -9.48
N CYS A 218 1.04 -19.51 -8.55
CA CYS A 218 0.02 -19.87 -7.60
C CYS A 218 -1.14 -18.89 -7.67
N TYR A 219 -2.34 -19.42 -7.87
CA TYR A 219 -3.60 -18.71 -7.70
C TYR A 219 -4.20 -19.07 -6.35
N VAL A 220 -4.88 -18.11 -5.75
CA VAL A 220 -5.61 -18.28 -4.50
C VAL A 220 -7.07 -17.97 -4.74
N ARG A 221 -7.92 -18.83 -4.19
CA ARG A 221 -9.37 -18.65 -4.18
C ARG A 221 -9.83 -18.52 -2.74
N TYR A 222 -10.49 -17.43 -2.40
CA TYR A 222 -10.84 -17.07 -1.01
C TYR A 222 -12.19 -16.35 -0.93
N GLU A 223 -12.77 -16.31 0.26
CA GLU A 223 -14.01 -15.57 0.52
C GLU A 223 -13.68 -14.12 0.88
N PHE A 224 -14.33 -13.17 0.21
CA PHE A 224 -14.26 -11.75 0.54
C PHE A 224 -15.62 -11.10 0.27
N GLU A 225 -16.16 -10.40 1.26
CA GLU A 225 -17.47 -9.72 1.16
C GLU A 225 -18.60 -10.65 0.64
N ARG A 226 -18.64 -11.90 1.13
CA ARG A 226 -19.58 -12.97 0.73
C ARG A 226 -19.47 -13.43 -0.72
N ASN A 227 -18.42 -13.01 -1.42
CA ASN A 227 -18.09 -13.47 -2.77
C ASN A 227 -16.86 -14.37 -2.72
N ILE A 228 -16.80 -15.33 -3.63
CA ILE A 228 -15.59 -16.11 -3.85
C ILE A 228 -14.77 -15.41 -4.91
N ILE A 229 -13.60 -14.91 -4.51
CA ILE A 229 -12.66 -14.20 -5.38
C ILE A 229 -11.49 -15.13 -5.69
N GLU A 230 -10.98 -15.02 -6.91
CA GLU A 230 -9.76 -15.67 -7.37
C GLU A 230 -8.76 -14.60 -7.80
N ASP A 231 -7.53 -14.70 -7.28
CA ASP A 231 -6.44 -13.79 -7.62
C ASP A 231 -5.13 -14.57 -7.80
N LEU A 232 -4.18 -13.97 -8.51
CA LEU A 232 -2.81 -14.47 -8.55
C LEU A 232 -2.12 -14.18 -7.21
N LEU A 233 -1.74 -15.22 -6.48
CA LEU A 233 -1.05 -15.10 -5.19
C LEU A 233 0.41 -14.71 -5.38
N PHE A 234 1.12 -15.44 -6.23
CA PHE A 234 2.50 -15.12 -6.63
C PHE A 234 2.91 -15.84 -7.92
N CYS A 235 3.96 -15.31 -8.53
CA CYS A 235 4.77 -16.01 -9.53
C CYS A 235 6.22 -16.02 -9.06
N ARG A 236 6.81 -17.20 -8.85
CA ARG A 236 8.17 -17.38 -8.33
C ARG A 236 9.01 -18.19 -9.30
N TYR A 237 10.26 -17.79 -9.46
CA TYR A 237 11.24 -18.59 -10.17
C TYR A 237 11.72 -19.74 -9.28
N LEU A 238 11.84 -20.93 -9.85
CA LEU A 238 12.40 -22.12 -9.23
C LEU A 238 13.66 -22.55 -9.98
N ILE A 239 14.65 -23.00 -9.23
CA ILE A 239 15.87 -23.60 -9.80
C ILE A 239 15.60 -25.07 -10.15
N HIS A 240 14.88 -25.78 -9.27
CA HIS A 240 14.43 -27.14 -9.51
C HIS A 240 12.93 -27.30 -9.24
N THR A 241 12.25 -28.12 -10.04
CA THR A 241 10.82 -28.43 -9.89
C THR A 241 10.60 -29.60 -8.92
N THR A 242 11.43 -29.71 -7.87
CA THR A 242 11.26 -30.74 -6.85
C THR A 242 10.11 -30.40 -5.92
N ALA A 243 9.42 -31.42 -5.42
CA ALA A 243 8.36 -31.26 -4.43
C ALA A 243 8.80 -30.46 -3.19
N GLU A 244 10.06 -30.61 -2.80
CA GLU A 244 10.64 -29.96 -1.63
C GLU A 244 10.85 -28.47 -1.83
N GLU A 245 11.45 -28.07 -2.96
CA GLU A 245 11.68 -26.66 -3.29
C GLU A 245 10.35 -25.91 -3.51
N VAL A 246 9.39 -26.58 -4.15
CA VAL A 246 8.04 -26.02 -4.31
C VAL A 246 7.40 -25.81 -2.94
N PHE A 247 7.46 -26.82 -2.05
CA PHE A 247 6.91 -26.73 -0.70
C PHE A 247 7.59 -25.66 0.15
N SER A 248 8.92 -25.57 0.12
CA SER A 248 9.65 -24.55 0.88
C SER A 248 9.29 -23.14 0.41
N THR A 249 9.17 -22.93 -0.90
CA THR A 249 8.73 -21.66 -1.49
C THR A 249 7.32 -21.27 -1.02
N PHE A 250 6.38 -22.23 -1.00
CA PHE A 250 5.04 -22.01 -0.45
C PHE A 250 5.08 -21.66 1.03
N ASN A 251 5.77 -22.48 1.81
CA ASN A 251 5.79 -22.34 3.25
C ASN A 251 6.44 -21.02 3.68
N GLU A 252 7.54 -20.62 3.03
CA GLU A 252 8.18 -19.33 3.24
C GLU A 252 7.23 -18.18 2.90
N PHE A 253 6.57 -18.24 1.74
CA PHE A 253 5.64 -17.19 1.34
C PHE A 253 4.46 -17.08 2.32
N LEU A 254 3.79 -18.18 2.65
CA LEU A 254 2.62 -18.13 3.53
C LEU A 254 3.00 -17.70 4.95
N THR A 255 4.09 -18.26 5.50
CA THR A 255 4.55 -17.94 6.86
C THR A 255 5.01 -16.49 6.97
N SER A 256 5.78 -15.98 6.00
CA SER A 256 6.24 -14.58 6.00
C SER A 256 5.10 -13.57 5.86
N ASN A 257 3.97 -13.96 5.27
CA ASN A 257 2.80 -13.10 5.11
C ASN A 257 1.68 -13.40 6.13
N GLY A 258 1.94 -14.24 7.14
CA GLY A 258 0.98 -14.57 8.20
C GLY A 258 -0.24 -15.38 7.74
N ILE A 259 -0.18 -16.00 6.55
CA ILE A 259 -1.26 -16.83 6.03
C ILE A 259 -1.15 -18.22 6.66
N GLN A 260 -2.21 -18.64 7.36
CA GLN A 260 -2.21 -19.90 8.09
C GLN A 260 -2.55 -21.08 7.18
N TRP A 261 -1.75 -22.15 7.24
CA TRP A 261 -2.04 -23.41 6.54
C TRP A 261 -3.33 -24.07 7.01
N SER A 262 -3.72 -23.90 8.28
CA SER A 262 -4.94 -24.45 8.87
C SER A 262 -6.23 -23.99 8.17
N LYS A 263 -6.19 -22.82 7.51
CA LYS A 263 -7.32 -22.28 6.74
C LYS A 263 -7.33 -22.74 5.27
N CYS A 264 -6.29 -23.44 4.82
CA CYS A 264 -6.22 -23.98 3.47
C CYS A 264 -7.07 -25.26 3.38
N ILE A 265 -8.19 -25.21 2.67
CA ILE A 265 -9.11 -26.37 2.56
C ILE A 265 -8.88 -27.19 1.29
N GLY A 266 -8.22 -26.60 0.28
CA GLY A 266 -8.10 -27.20 -1.03
C GLY A 266 -6.81 -26.84 -1.75
N ILE A 267 -6.24 -27.80 -2.48
CA ILE A 267 -5.13 -27.57 -3.39
C ILE A 267 -5.36 -28.28 -4.72
N SER A 268 -5.17 -27.56 -5.83
CA SER A 268 -5.23 -28.08 -7.20
C SER A 268 -3.85 -28.05 -7.85
N THR A 269 -3.40 -29.17 -8.44
CA THR A 269 -2.10 -29.27 -9.14
C THR A 269 -2.21 -30.09 -10.42
N ASP A 270 -1.21 -30.01 -11.31
CA ASP A 270 -1.10 -30.73 -12.59
C ASP A 270 -1.01 -32.27 -12.48
N GLY A 271 -0.88 -32.80 -11.25
CA GLY A 271 -0.82 -34.22 -10.95
C GLY A 271 0.51 -34.90 -11.30
N THR A 272 1.55 -34.16 -11.67
CA THR A 272 2.90 -34.71 -11.87
C THR A 272 3.40 -35.41 -10.61
N ARG A 273 4.37 -36.34 -10.74
CA ARG A 273 4.89 -37.11 -9.61
C ARG A 273 5.44 -36.22 -8.49
N ALA A 274 6.06 -35.10 -8.85
CA ALA A 274 6.56 -34.12 -7.88
C ALA A 274 5.43 -33.44 -7.10
N MET A 275 4.26 -33.23 -7.70
CA MET A 275 3.13 -32.58 -7.04
C MET A 275 2.26 -33.59 -6.27
N SER A 276 1.91 -34.73 -6.89
CA SER A 276 0.93 -35.70 -6.38
C SER A 276 1.54 -36.94 -5.71
N GLY A 277 2.87 -37.06 -5.69
CA GLY A 277 3.57 -38.22 -5.14
C GLY A 277 3.15 -38.55 -3.70
N ARG A 278 2.78 -39.82 -3.46
CA ARG A 278 2.15 -40.26 -2.20
C ARG A 278 2.99 -40.02 -0.94
N LEU A 279 4.32 -40.15 -1.06
CA LEU A 279 5.25 -40.06 0.07
C LEU A 279 6.03 -38.74 0.06
N THR A 280 6.53 -38.34 -1.10
CA THR A 280 7.47 -37.21 -1.22
C THR A 280 6.93 -36.04 -2.03
N GLY A 281 5.70 -36.14 -2.55
CA GLY A 281 5.10 -35.09 -3.37
C GLY A 281 4.67 -33.87 -2.56
N LEU A 282 4.46 -32.75 -3.24
CA LEU A 282 4.00 -31.50 -2.62
C LEU A 282 2.78 -31.70 -1.72
N VAL A 283 1.76 -32.41 -2.23
CA VAL A 283 0.51 -32.66 -1.50
C VAL A 283 0.76 -33.49 -0.23
N ALA A 284 1.67 -34.47 -0.28
CA ALA A 284 2.02 -35.26 0.90
C ALA A 284 2.63 -34.36 1.99
N ARG A 285 3.58 -33.50 1.61
CA ARG A 285 4.23 -32.53 2.51
C ARG A 285 3.24 -31.51 3.09
N ILE A 286 2.30 -31.02 2.30
CA ILE A 286 1.26 -30.10 2.80
C ILE A 286 0.34 -30.82 3.81
N ARG A 287 0.01 -32.09 3.58
CA ARG A 287 -0.81 -32.88 4.51
C ARG A 287 -0.15 -33.15 5.86
N GLU A 288 1.18 -33.09 5.93
CA GLU A 288 1.90 -33.15 7.21
C GLU A 288 1.63 -31.90 8.07
N ILE A 289 1.44 -30.73 7.45
CA ILE A 289 1.09 -29.48 8.16
C ILE A 289 -0.42 -29.36 8.37
N ASN A 290 -1.21 -29.67 7.34
CA ASN A 290 -2.67 -29.62 7.38
C ASN A 290 -3.27 -30.87 6.75
N SER A 291 -3.60 -31.84 7.59
CA SER A 291 -4.19 -33.12 7.19
C SER A 291 -5.59 -33.00 6.59
N SER A 292 -6.30 -31.89 6.82
CA SER A 292 -7.66 -31.66 6.31
C SER A 292 -7.70 -31.16 4.86
N VAL A 293 -6.56 -30.82 4.26
CA VAL A 293 -6.51 -30.29 2.89
C VAL A 293 -6.97 -31.33 1.88
N VAL A 294 -7.92 -30.94 1.03
CA VAL A 294 -8.37 -31.77 -0.09
C VAL A 294 -7.52 -31.45 -1.31
N TRP A 295 -6.97 -32.49 -1.94
CA TRP A 295 -6.25 -32.32 -3.20
C TRP A 295 -7.14 -32.71 -4.38
N HIS A 296 -7.13 -31.87 -5.41
CA HIS A 296 -7.76 -32.14 -6.69
C HIS A 296 -6.69 -32.14 -7.79
N HIS A 297 -6.79 -33.12 -8.69
CA HIS A 297 -6.00 -33.08 -9.92
C HIS A 297 -6.66 -32.11 -10.90
N CYS A 298 -5.90 -31.13 -11.39
CA CYS A 298 -6.36 -30.08 -12.28
C CYS A 298 -7.18 -30.64 -13.46
N CYS A 299 -8.43 -30.18 -13.61
CA CYS A 299 -9.35 -30.69 -14.62
C CYS A 299 -8.81 -30.52 -16.03
N ILE A 300 -8.19 -29.39 -16.34
CA ILE A 300 -7.60 -29.08 -17.65
C ILE A 300 -6.48 -30.09 -17.99
N HIS A 301 -5.62 -30.40 -17.01
CA HIS A 301 -4.59 -31.42 -17.17
C HIS A 301 -5.19 -32.81 -17.36
N ARG A 302 -6.24 -33.15 -16.60
CA ARG A 302 -6.94 -34.43 -16.76
C ARG A 302 -7.57 -34.58 -18.14
N GLU A 303 -8.22 -33.54 -18.64
CA GLU A 303 -8.82 -33.51 -19.97
C GLU A 303 -7.73 -33.67 -21.04
N SER A 304 -6.64 -32.91 -20.97
CA SER A 304 -5.48 -33.04 -21.86
C SER A 304 -4.85 -34.44 -21.82
N LEU A 305 -4.82 -35.11 -20.67
CA LEU A 305 -4.35 -36.48 -20.56
C LEU A 305 -5.35 -37.50 -21.14
N ALA A 306 -6.65 -37.23 -21.01
CA ALA A 306 -7.70 -38.10 -21.56
C ALA A 306 -7.70 -38.05 -23.10
N THR A 307 -7.49 -36.89 -23.71
CA THR A 307 -7.42 -36.76 -25.18
C THR A 307 -6.28 -37.56 -25.80
N LYS A 308 -5.16 -37.74 -25.08
CA LYS A 308 -4.04 -38.60 -25.54
C LYS A 308 -4.40 -40.07 -25.71
N LYS A 309 -5.46 -40.55 -25.04
CA LYS A 309 -5.95 -41.93 -25.12
C LYS A 309 -7.29 -42.04 -25.86
N MET A 310 -7.69 -40.98 -26.55
CA MET A 310 -8.95 -40.92 -27.27
C MET A 310 -8.93 -41.85 -28.50
N PRO A 311 -10.04 -42.54 -28.84
CA PRO A 311 -10.17 -43.28 -30.08
C PRO A 311 -9.88 -42.42 -31.31
N GLU A 312 -9.30 -43.02 -32.35
CA GLU A 312 -8.81 -42.27 -33.52
C GLU A 312 -9.93 -41.47 -34.22
N GLU A 313 -11.15 -42.02 -34.28
CA GLU A 313 -12.31 -41.31 -34.86
C GLU A 313 -12.63 -40.00 -34.15
N LEU A 314 -12.61 -40.00 -32.81
CA LEU A 314 -12.88 -38.80 -32.02
C LEU A 314 -11.69 -37.83 -32.06
N LYS A 315 -10.47 -38.37 -32.10
CA LYS A 315 -9.25 -37.56 -32.23
C LYS A 315 -9.21 -36.83 -33.55
N LYS A 316 -9.68 -37.45 -34.64
CA LYS A 316 -9.81 -36.80 -35.96
C LYS A 316 -10.75 -35.60 -35.90
N VAL A 317 -11.94 -35.76 -35.32
CA VAL A 317 -12.91 -34.66 -35.13
C VAL A 317 -12.32 -33.52 -34.28
N LEU A 318 -11.60 -33.86 -33.22
CA LEU A 318 -10.93 -32.86 -32.36
C LEU A 318 -9.85 -32.09 -33.14
N ASN A 319 -9.02 -32.80 -33.91
CA ASN A 319 -7.98 -32.17 -34.73
C ASN A 319 -8.57 -31.25 -35.80
N GLU A 320 -9.62 -31.68 -36.49
CA GLU A 320 -10.33 -30.84 -37.46
C GLU A 320 -10.89 -29.57 -36.78
N SER A 321 -11.45 -29.70 -35.59
CA SER A 321 -11.93 -28.55 -34.80
C SER A 321 -10.81 -27.58 -34.44
N VAL A 322 -9.65 -28.09 -34.02
CA VAL A 322 -8.44 -27.30 -33.71
C VAL A 322 -7.90 -26.61 -34.95
N GLU A 323 -7.90 -27.27 -36.12
CA GLU A 323 -7.50 -26.67 -37.39
C GLU A 323 -8.41 -25.51 -37.79
N ILE A 324 -9.74 -25.69 -37.67
CA ILE A 324 -10.72 -24.63 -37.93
C ILE A 324 -10.48 -23.44 -36.99
N GLU A 325 -10.29 -23.70 -35.70
CA GLU A 325 -10.00 -22.66 -34.71
C GLU A 325 -8.70 -21.90 -35.06
N ASN A 326 -7.64 -22.62 -35.44
CA ASN A 326 -6.37 -22.03 -35.83
C ASN A 326 -6.50 -21.18 -37.10
N VAL A 327 -7.31 -21.60 -38.08
CA VAL A 327 -7.61 -20.80 -39.28
C VAL A 327 -8.38 -19.52 -38.90
N ILE A 328 -9.35 -19.62 -37.99
CA ILE A 328 -10.10 -18.45 -37.48
C ILE A 328 -9.15 -17.48 -36.75
N LYS A 329 -8.31 -18.00 -35.84
CA LYS A 329 -7.32 -17.21 -35.09
C LYS A 329 -6.28 -16.55 -36.00
N ALA A 330 -5.77 -17.25 -37.00
CA ALA A 330 -4.79 -16.70 -37.93
C ALA A 330 -5.37 -15.61 -38.85
N ARG A 331 -6.70 -15.59 -39.01
CA ARG A 331 -7.43 -14.62 -39.86
C ARG A 331 -8.25 -13.63 -39.04
N SER A 332 -8.12 -13.62 -37.72
CA SER A 332 -8.78 -12.61 -36.90
C SER A 332 -8.18 -11.25 -37.25
N LEU A 333 -8.95 -10.40 -37.92
CA LEU A 333 -8.62 -9.00 -38.18
C LEU A 333 -8.60 -8.26 -36.85
N ASN A 334 -7.44 -8.21 -36.20
CA ASN A 334 -7.08 -7.26 -35.15
C ASN A 334 -5.61 -6.90 -35.27
#